data_AF-A0A154P6S2-F1
#
_entry.id   AF-A0A154P6S2-F1
#
_cell.length_a   1.000
_cell.length_b   1.000
_cell.length_c   1.000
_cell.angle_alpha   90.00
_cell.angle_beta   90.00
_cell.angle_gamma   90.00
#
_symmetry.space_group_name_H-M   'P 1'
#
loop_
_entity.id
_entity.type
_entity.pdbx_description
1 polymer ?
#
loop_
_entity_poly.entity_id
_entity_poly.type
_entity_poly.pdbx_seq_one_letter_code
_entity_poly.pdbx_strand_id
1 'polypeptide(L)'
;MGIFFAKKKPPSRVTEQDKAVLQLKQTRDKIKQYQRKIEQTLEKDRLLAKKLIQNGRKDRALLLLRKKKFQEQLLFKTDGQLENLERMVHDIEFAQVELKVVDGLKVGNVALKKLHDLLSIDEIEKVMDETKEGIEKQKEIDDVLVGALTDEDESEVAAELDALIAAEVDEKTPEVPGDITLPEIPEELPEKKKERTKEKMPEAIALEA
;
A
#
# COMPACT_ATOMS: atom_id res chain seq x y z
N MET A 1 41.64 -35.45 -20.02
CA MET A 1 40.35 -34.79 -20.26
C MET A 1 39.25 -35.70 -19.78
N GLY A 2 38.49 -35.31 -18.76
CA GLY A 2 37.39 -36.11 -18.22
C GLY A 2 36.29 -35.21 -17.68
N ILE A 3 35.51 -34.63 -18.58
CA ILE A 3 34.31 -33.85 -18.26
C ILE A 3 33.20 -34.86 -17.95
N PHE A 4 33.09 -35.28 -16.69
CA PHE A 4 31.94 -36.03 -16.24
C PHE A 4 30.81 -35.06 -15.90
N PHE A 5 29.85 -35.03 -16.81
CA PHE A 5 28.52 -34.45 -16.69
C PHE A 5 27.95 -34.60 -15.28
N ALA A 6 27.92 -33.51 -14.51
CA ALA A 6 27.07 -33.39 -13.35
C ALA A 6 25.61 -33.32 -13.85
N LYS A 7 24.90 -34.46 -13.82
CA LYS A 7 23.44 -34.51 -14.01
C LYS A 7 22.79 -33.49 -13.06
N LYS A 8 22.23 -32.40 -13.61
CA LYS A 8 21.39 -31.47 -12.85
C LYS A 8 20.26 -32.28 -12.22
N LYS A 9 20.19 -32.29 -10.89
CA LYS A 9 19.10 -32.94 -10.15
C LYS A 9 17.77 -32.33 -10.61
N PRO A 10 16.69 -33.14 -10.74
CA PRO A 10 15.38 -32.61 -11.07
C PRO A 10 14.98 -31.54 -10.03
N PRO A 11 14.31 -30.45 -10.46
CA PRO A 11 13.88 -29.41 -9.53
C PRO A 11 12.97 -30.05 -8.47
N SER A 12 13.38 -29.97 -7.21
CA SER A 12 12.58 -30.51 -6.11
C SER A 12 11.26 -29.75 -6.03
N ARG A 13 10.14 -30.48 -5.85
CA ARG A 13 8.82 -29.89 -5.51
C ARG A 13 8.81 -29.09 -4.21
N VAL A 14 9.89 -29.20 -3.43
CA VAL A 14 10.10 -28.48 -2.17
C VAL A 14 10.85 -27.19 -2.48
N THR A 15 10.21 -26.07 -2.17
CA THR A 15 10.78 -24.74 -2.34
C THR A 15 11.77 -24.44 -1.19
N GLU A 16 12.69 -23.50 -1.36
CA GLU A 16 13.63 -23.13 -0.29
C GLU A 16 12.89 -22.58 0.95
N GLN A 17 11.74 -21.95 0.73
CA GLN A 17 10.83 -21.48 1.79
C GLN A 17 10.28 -22.65 2.60
N ASP A 18 9.90 -23.76 1.95
CA ASP A 18 9.39 -24.94 2.65
C ASP A 18 10.47 -25.62 3.51
N LYS A 19 11.73 -25.60 3.04
CA LYS A 19 12.87 -26.06 3.83
C LYS A 19 13.09 -25.18 5.06
N ALA A 20 12.99 -23.86 4.92
CA ALA A 20 13.11 -22.93 6.05
C ALA A 20 11.99 -23.15 7.07
N VAL A 21 10.74 -23.28 6.63
CA VAL A 21 9.59 -23.58 7.51
C VAL A 21 9.78 -24.93 8.21
N LEU A 22 10.28 -25.96 7.51
CA LEU A 22 10.59 -27.25 8.12
C LEU A 22 11.67 -27.12 9.20
N GLN A 23 12.76 -26.41 8.93
CA GLN A 23 13.83 -26.19 9.90
C GLN A 23 13.33 -25.47 11.16
N LEU A 24 12.50 -24.44 10.99
CA LEU A 24 11.85 -23.74 12.10
C LEU A 24 10.92 -24.68 12.88
N LYS A 25 10.09 -25.48 12.20
CA LYS A 25 9.21 -26.45 12.89
C LYS A 25 10.03 -27.50 13.67
N GLN A 26 11.16 -27.96 13.13
CA GLN A 26 12.05 -28.88 13.83
C GLN A 26 12.72 -28.26 15.07
N THR A 27 13.17 -27.00 14.99
CA THR A 27 13.77 -26.31 16.14
C THR A 27 12.73 -26.02 17.21
N ARG A 28 11.50 -25.62 16.83
CA ARG A 28 10.34 -25.51 17.73
C ARG A 28 10.10 -26.80 18.51
N ASP A 29 10.06 -27.94 17.82
CA ASP A 29 9.77 -29.22 18.46
C ASP A 29 10.92 -29.64 19.40
N LYS A 30 12.18 -29.37 19.03
CA LYS A 30 13.34 -29.57 19.91
C LYS A 30 13.26 -28.70 21.17
N ILE A 31 12.85 -27.44 21.04
CA ILE A 31 12.65 -26.53 22.17
C ILE A 31 11.55 -27.06 23.09
N LYS A 32 10.41 -27.50 22.55
CA LYS A 32 9.31 -28.11 23.32
C LYS A 32 9.76 -29.38 24.06
N GLN A 33 10.59 -30.21 23.43
CA GLN A 33 11.18 -31.38 24.09
C GLN A 33 12.13 -30.98 25.23
N TYR A 34 12.91 -29.91 25.05
CA TYR A 34 13.82 -29.40 26.06
C TYR A 34 13.07 -28.81 27.27
N GLN A 35 11.99 -28.06 27.04
CA GLN A 35 11.09 -27.55 28.09
C GLN A 35 10.58 -28.70 28.97
N ARG A 36 9.99 -29.74 28.36
CA ARG A 36 9.48 -30.92 29.09
C ARG A 36 10.55 -31.60 29.95
N LYS A 37 11.79 -31.69 29.43
CA LYS A 37 12.92 -32.26 30.20
C LYS A 37 13.30 -31.40 31.40
N ILE A 38 13.29 -30.07 31.26
CA ILE A 38 13.58 -29.16 32.37
C ILE A 38 12.45 -29.23 33.41
N GLU A 39 11.18 -29.24 33.00
CA GLU A 39 10.03 -29.35 33.91
C GLU A 39 10.12 -30.62 34.78
N GLN A 40 10.39 -31.77 34.17
CA GLN A 40 10.61 -33.02 34.91
C GLN A 40 11.81 -32.93 35.87
N THR A 41 12.86 -32.20 35.49
CA THR A 41 14.03 -31.99 36.34
C THR A 41 13.70 -31.07 37.52
N LEU A 42 12.92 -30.02 37.29
CA LEU A 42 12.44 -29.10 38.33
C LEU A 42 11.55 -29.80 39.36
N GLU A 43 10.68 -30.72 38.93
CA GLU A 43 9.88 -31.55 39.84
C GLU A 43 10.76 -32.45 40.71
N LYS A 44 11.75 -33.12 40.11
CA LYS A 44 12.72 -33.95 40.84
C LYS A 44 13.53 -33.12 41.84
N ASP A 45 14.04 -31.96 41.42
CA ASP A 45 14.81 -31.04 42.26
C ASP A 45 13.94 -30.49 43.41
N ARG A 46 12.64 -30.25 43.19
CA ARG A 46 11.68 -29.88 44.24
C ARG A 46 11.49 -30.98 45.29
N LEU A 47 11.37 -32.25 44.86
CA LEU A 47 11.28 -33.38 45.78
C LEU A 47 12.57 -33.59 46.57
N LEU A 48 13.73 -33.47 45.89
CA LEU A 48 15.05 -33.54 46.53
C LEU A 48 15.25 -32.43 47.55
N ALA A 49 14.86 -31.19 47.23
CA ALA A 49 14.92 -30.07 48.16
C ALA A 49 14.09 -30.34 49.42
N LYS A 50 12.85 -30.84 49.27
CA LYS A 50 12.01 -31.24 50.42
C LYS A 50 12.68 -32.29 51.30
N LYS A 51 13.25 -33.34 50.71
CA LYS A 51 13.99 -34.39 51.44
C LYS A 51 15.22 -33.84 52.16
N LEU A 52 15.94 -32.89 51.57
CA LEU A 52 17.13 -32.30 52.19
C LEU A 52 16.79 -31.39 53.38
N ILE A 53 15.66 -30.67 53.30
CA ILE A 53 15.13 -29.88 54.41
C ILE A 53 14.74 -30.80 55.58
N GLN A 54 14.05 -31.91 55.31
CA GLN A 54 13.70 -32.91 56.33
C GLN A 54 14.94 -33.51 57.01
N ASN A 55 16.02 -33.72 56.26
CA ASN A 55 17.29 -34.23 56.77
C ASN A 55 18.18 -33.15 57.43
N GLY A 56 17.68 -31.93 57.66
CA GLY A 56 18.41 -30.85 58.34
C GLY A 56 19.56 -30.22 57.52
N ARG A 57 19.77 -30.64 56.26
CA ARG A 57 20.88 -30.15 55.41
C ARG A 57 20.50 -28.89 54.63
N LYS A 58 20.44 -27.77 55.34
CA LYS A 58 20.00 -26.46 54.81
C LYS A 58 20.87 -25.93 53.67
N ASP A 59 22.19 -26.03 53.76
CA ASP A 59 23.10 -25.48 52.73
C ASP A 59 22.94 -26.15 51.37
N ARG A 60 22.77 -27.49 51.37
CA ARG A 60 22.52 -28.25 50.14
C ARG A 60 21.14 -27.95 49.55
N ALA A 61 20.13 -27.74 50.40
CA ALA A 61 18.80 -27.33 49.95
C ALA A 61 18.84 -25.93 49.31
N LEU A 62 19.59 -24.99 49.89
CA LEU A 62 19.78 -23.65 49.34
C LEU A 62 20.41 -23.69 47.93
N LEU A 63 21.44 -24.51 47.74
CA LEU A 63 22.10 -24.68 46.45
C LEU A 63 21.15 -25.24 45.37
N LEU A 64 20.33 -26.23 45.71
CA LEU A 64 19.29 -26.74 44.80
C LEU A 64 18.24 -25.69 44.46
N LEU A 65 17.81 -24.88 45.43
CA LEU A 65 16.85 -23.80 45.16
C LEU A 65 17.43 -22.72 44.24
N ARG A 66 18.73 -22.41 44.36
CA ARG A 66 19.42 -21.51 43.41
C ARG A 66 19.46 -22.11 42.00
N LYS A 67 19.80 -23.39 41.88
CA LYS A 67 19.76 -24.13 40.60
C LYS A 67 18.36 -24.12 39.99
N LYS A 68 17.32 -24.35 40.81
CA LYS A 68 15.91 -24.30 40.41
C LYS A 68 15.55 -22.93 39.82
N LYS A 69 15.89 -21.84 40.52
CA LYS A 69 15.61 -20.48 40.06
C LYS A 69 16.30 -20.16 38.74
N PHE A 70 17.54 -20.62 38.55
CA PHE A 70 18.25 -20.46 37.28
C PHE A 70 17.56 -21.21 36.12
N GLN A 71 17.10 -22.44 36.37
CA GLN A 71 16.36 -23.22 35.37
C GLN A 71 14.99 -22.59 35.03
N GLU A 72 14.29 -22.02 36.01
CA GLU A 72 13.05 -21.27 35.78
C GLU A 72 13.28 -20.02 34.91
N GLN A 73 14.37 -19.28 35.15
CA GLN A 73 14.75 -18.16 34.29
C GLN A 73 15.10 -18.61 32.86
N LEU A 74 15.76 -19.76 32.72
CA LEU A 74 16.07 -20.33 31.41
C LEU A 74 14.80 -20.75 30.66
N LEU A 75 13.82 -21.36 31.36
CA LEU A 75 12.52 -21.68 30.79
C LEU A 75 11.82 -20.42 30.28
N PHE A 76 11.74 -19.37 31.10
CA PHE A 76 11.12 -18.10 30.69
C PHE A 76 11.75 -17.51 29.43
N LYS A 77 13.09 -17.51 29.33
CA LYS A 77 13.79 -17.08 28.11
C LYS A 77 13.46 -17.97 26.91
N THR A 78 13.37 -19.27 27.13
CA THR A 78 13.06 -20.26 26.10
C THR A 78 11.62 -20.10 25.60
N ASP A 79 10.67 -19.79 26.48
CA ASP A 79 9.27 -19.52 26.14
C ASP A 79 9.16 -18.29 25.23
N GLY A 80 9.89 -17.21 25.56
CA GLY A 80 9.96 -16.03 24.68
C GLY A 80 10.61 -16.34 23.32
N GLN A 81 11.63 -17.19 23.29
CA GLN A 81 12.22 -17.66 22.02
C GLN A 81 11.24 -18.51 21.21
N LEU A 82 10.41 -19.33 21.87
CA LEU A 82 9.39 -20.14 21.22
C LEU A 82 8.31 -19.26 20.57
N GLU A 83 7.85 -18.22 21.27
CA GLU A 83 6.88 -17.26 20.73
C GLU A 83 7.45 -16.55 19.48
N ASN A 84 8.70 -16.08 19.56
CA ASN A 84 9.38 -15.45 18.42
C ASN A 84 9.48 -16.39 17.21
N LEU A 85 9.71 -17.68 17.47
CA LEU A 85 9.84 -18.68 16.43
C LEU A 85 8.48 -19.01 15.80
N GLU A 86 7.42 -19.10 16.61
CA GLU A 86 6.05 -19.26 16.12
C GLU A 86 5.59 -18.05 15.29
N ARG A 87 5.95 -16.82 15.71
CA ARG A 87 5.73 -15.59 14.93
C ARG A 87 6.45 -15.63 13.59
N MET A 88 7.74 -15.99 13.58
CA MET A 88 8.52 -16.11 12.34
C MET A 88 7.94 -17.13 11.35
N VAL A 89 7.42 -18.26 11.84
CA VAL A 89 6.74 -19.23 10.99
C VAL A 89 5.48 -18.62 10.36
N HIS A 90 4.68 -17.91 11.15
CA HIS A 90 3.49 -17.23 10.66
C HIS A 90 3.82 -16.15 9.62
N ASP A 91 4.85 -15.34 9.87
CA ASP A 91 5.31 -14.29 8.95
C ASP A 91 5.75 -14.88 7.61
N ILE A 92 6.45 -16.03 7.61
CA ILE A 92 6.84 -16.72 6.37
C ILE A 92 5.63 -17.28 5.64
N GLU A 93 4.69 -17.91 6.35
CA GLU A 93 3.45 -18.43 5.75
C GLU A 93 2.60 -17.29 5.16
N PHE A 94 2.56 -16.13 5.81
CA PHE A 94 1.90 -14.93 5.31
C PHE A 94 2.58 -14.37 4.06
N ALA A 95 3.92 -14.23 4.08
CA ALA A 95 4.69 -13.79 2.92
C ALA A 95 4.51 -14.71 1.69
N GLN A 96 4.30 -16.01 1.90
CA GLN A 96 3.95 -16.94 0.81
C GLN A 96 2.58 -16.63 0.19
N VAL A 97 1.60 -16.19 0.99
CA VAL A 97 0.29 -15.76 0.49
C VAL A 97 0.42 -14.43 -0.24
N GLU A 98 1.15 -13.46 0.31
CA GLU A 98 1.40 -12.18 -0.36
C GLU A 98 2.02 -12.37 -1.74
N LEU A 99 2.98 -13.28 -1.87
CA LEU A 99 3.60 -13.60 -3.17
C LEU A 99 2.56 -14.12 -4.18
N LYS A 100 1.62 -14.97 -3.75
CA LYS A 100 0.53 -15.45 -4.61
C LYS A 100 -0.44 -14.34 -5.00
N VAL A 101 -0.72 -13.39 -4.09
CA VAL A 101 -1.55 -12.22 -4.40
C VAL A 101 -0.88 -11.36 -5.46
N VAL A 102 0.42 -11.09 -5.31
CA VAL A 102 1.21 -10.33 -6.29
C VAL A 102 1.21 -11.02 -7.66
N ASP A 103 1.38 -12.34 -7.69
CA ASP A 103 1.32 -13.10 -8.95
C ASP A 103 -0.09 -13.07 -9.58
N GLY A 104 -1.15 -13.14 -8.77
CA GLY A 104 -2.52 -12.92 -9.22
C GLY A 104 -2.75 -11.53 -9.82
N LEU A 105 -2.21 -10.48 -9.18
CA LEU A 105 -2.27 -9.12 -9.69
C LEU A 105 -1.51 -8.95 -11.02
N LYS A 106 -0.35 -9.63 -11.20
CA LYS A 106 0.36 -9.64 -12.49
C LYS A 106 -0.49 -10.25 -13.59
N VAL A 107 -1.14 -11.39 -13.33
CA VAL A 107 -2.04 -12.04 -14.30
C VAL A 107 -3.22 -11.13 -14.63
N GLY A 108 -3.84 -10.52 -13.61
CA GLY A 108 -4.90 -9.53 -13.79
C GLY A 108 -4.45 -8.34 -14.64
N ASN A 109 -3.27 -7.79 -14.39
CA ASN A 109 -2.71 -6.68 -15.17
C ASN A 109 -2.47 -7.08 -16.64
N VAL A 110 -1.98 -8.28 -16.90
CA VAL A 110 -1.82 -8.80 -18.27
C VAL A 110 -3.17 -8.97 -18.96
N ALA A 111 -4.19 -9.47 -18.27
CA ALA A 111 -5.53 -9.59 -18.82
C ALA A 111 -6.15 -8.21 -19.12
N LEU A 112 -5.99 -7.24 -18.22
CA LEU A 112 -6.43 -5.86 -18.43
C LEU A 112 -5.74 -5.20 -19.62
N LYS A 113 -4.42 -5.40 -19.79
CA LYS A 113 -3.69 -4.91 -20.97
C LYS A 113 -4.28 -5.46 -22.27
N LYS A 114 -4.49 -6.77 -22.36
CA LYS A 114 -5.09 -7.38 -23.55
C LYS A 114 -6.50 -6.85 -23.85
N LEU A 115 -7.30 -6.62 -22.81
CA LEU A 115 -8.64 -6.06 -22.96
C LEU A 115 -8.58 -4.59 -23.44
N HIS A 116 -7.62 -3.82 -22.92
CA HIS A 116 -7.39 -2.45 -23.36
C HIS A 116 -6.89 -2.38 -24.82
N ASP A 117 -6.02 -3.31 -25.22
CA ASP A 117 -5.52 -3.41 -26.60
C ASP A 117 -6.68 -3.67 -27.59
N LEU A 118 -7.64 -4.53 -27.24
CA LEU A 118 -8.83 -4.81 -28.05
C LEU A 118 -9.80 -3.62 -28.12
N LEU A 119 -10.04 -2.92 -27.02
CA LEU A 119 -10.93 -1.76 -27.00
C LEU A 119 -10.34 -0.57 -27.78
N SER A 120 -9.03 -0.34 -27.68
CA SER A 120 -8.42 0.89 -28.22
C SER A 120 -8.26 0.94 -29.74
N ILE A 121 -8.26 -0.19 -30.44
CA ILE A 121 -8.09 -0.18 -31.90
C ILE A 121 -9.46 -0.21 -32.58
N ASP A 122 -10.28 -1.20 -32.27
CA ASP A 122 -11.53 -1.44 -33.02
C ASP A 122 -12.60 -0.36 -32.73
N GLU A 123 -12.74 0.10 -31.48
CA GLU A 123 -13.73 1.13 -31.14
C GLU A 123 -13.27 2.53 -31.58
N ILE A 124 -11.97 2.82 -31.54
CA ILE A 124 -11.45 4.12 -31.98
C ILE A 124 -11.53 4.24 -33.51
N GLU A 125 -11.16 3.20 -34.27
CA GLU A 125 -11.30 3.19 -35.72
C GLU A 125 -12.76 3.38 -36.13
N LYS A 126 -13.69 2.65 -35.50
CA LYS A 126 -15.12 2.77 -35.78
C LYS A 126 -15.67 4.16 -35.49
N VAL A 127 -15.31 4.76 -34.35
CA VAL A 127 -15.75 6.13 -34.00
C VAL A 127 -15.13 7.17 -34.95
N MET A 128 -13.87 6.99 -35.36
CA MET A 128 -13.23 7.88 -36.33
C MET A 128 -13.89 7.78 -37.71
N ASP A 129 -14.26 6.60 -38.15
CA ASP A 129 -14.93 6.40 -39.43
C ASP A 129 -16.36 6.94 -39.41
N GLU A 130 -17.13 6.70 -38.34
CA GLU A 130 -18.46 7.31 -38.15
C GLU A 130 -18.39 8.84 -38.11
N THR A 131 -17.35 9.41 -37.48
CA THR A 131 -17.14 10.86 -37.43
C THR A 131 -16.77 11.43 -38.81
N LYS A 132 -15.91 10.75 -39.57
CA LYS A 132 -15.57 11.16 -40.94
C LYS A 132 -16.79 11.12 -41.85
N GLU A 133 -17.58 10.05 -41.79
CA GLU A 133 -18.82 9.93 -42.56
C GLU A 133 -19.82 11.03 -42.18
N GLY A 134 -19.92 11.39 -40.90
CA GLY A 134 -20.72 12.52 -40.43
C GLY A 134 -20.25 13.87 -40.98
N ILE A 135 -18.93 14.10 -41.02
CA ILE A 135 -18.34 15.33 -41.60
C ILE A 135 -18.54 15.37 -43.11
N GLU A 136 -18.39 14.25 -43.81
CA GLU A 136 -18.63 14.16 -45.26
C GLU A 136 -20.09 14.40 -45.61
N LYS A 137 -21.04 13.82 -44.86
CA LYS A 137 -22.47 14.12 -45.01
C LYS A 137 -22.78 15.58 -44.73
N GLN A 138 -22.17 16.17 -43.70
CA GLN A 138 -22.35 17.61 -43.43
C GLN A 138 -21.86 18.44 -44.61
N LYS A 139 -20.68 18.12 -45.16
CA LYS A 139 -20.16 18.82 -46.36
C LYS A 139 -21.03 18.61 -47.59
N GLU A 140 -21.57 17.41 -47.80
CA GLU A 140 -22.50 17.14 -48.91
C GLU A 140 -23.79 17.95 -48.74
N ILE A 141 -24.30 18.07 -47.51
CA ILE A 141 -25.43 18.95 -47.19
C ILE A 141 -25.05 20.41 -47.46
N ASP A 142 -23.89 20.87 -47.00
CA ASP A 142 -23.41 22.24 -47.20
C ASP A 142 -23.27 22.55 -48.71
N ASP A 143 -22.67 21.64 -49.50
CA ASP A 143 -22.48 21.79 -50.95
C ASP A 143 -23.83 21.80 -51.71
N VAL A 144 -24.79 20.96 -51.31
CA VAL A 144 -26.15 20.96 -51.89
C VAL A 144 -26.90 22.24 -51.54
N LEU A 145 -26.76 22.74 -50.32
CA LEU A 145 -27.39 24.00 -49.88
C LEU A 145 -26.82 25.20 -50.63
N VAL A 146 -25.49 25.30 -50.76
CA VAL A 146 -24.81 26.37 -51.52
C VAL A 146 -25.16 26.30 -53.01
N GLY A 147 -25.34 25.12 -53.59
CA GLY A 147 -25.73 24.96 -54.98
C GLY A 147 -27.22 25.23 -55.29
N ALA A 148 -28.07 25.34 -54.27
CA ALA A 148 -29.52 25.45 -54.40
C ALA A 148 -30.07 26.86 -54.13
N LEU A 149 -29.33 27.72 -53.42
CA LEU A 149 -29.74 29.11 -53.18
C LEU A 149 -29.33 30.02 -54.34
N THR A 150 -30.14 31.05 -54.59
CA THR A 150 -29.79 32.14 -55.51
C THR A 150 -29.14 33.29 -54.75
N ASP A 151 -28.41 34.18 -55.44
CA ASP A 151 -27.74 35.34 -54.82
C ASP A 151 -28.71 36.26 -54.04
N GLU A 152 -30.00 36.28 -54.42
CA GLU A 152 -31.05 37.02 -53.70
C GLU A 152 -31.44 36.31 -52.39
N ASP A 153 -31.57 34.97 -52.40
CA ASP A 153 -31.85 34.16 -51.20
C ASP A 153 -30.70 34.24 -50.17
N GLU A 154 -29.45 34.27 -50.63
CA GLU A 154 -28.29 34.42 -49.74
C GLU A 154 -28.28 35.78 -49.02
N SER A 155 -28.72 36.85 -49.70
CA SER A 155 -28.82 38.18 -49.10
C SER A 155 -29.95 38.26 -48.07
N GLU A 156 -31.07 37.56 -48.29
CA GLU A 156 -32.17 37.50 -47.32
C GLU A 156 -31.78 36.71 -46.07
N VAL A 157 -31.10 35.56 -46.24
CA VAL A 157 -30.59 34.74 -45.12
C VAL A 157 -29.53 35.49 -44.31
N ALA A 158 -28.64 36.26 -44.97
CA ALA A 158 -27.67 37.09 -44.28
C ALA A 158 -28.34 38.19 -43.42
N ALA A 159 -29.39 38.83 -43.95
CA ALA A 159 -30.15 39.83 -43.21
C ALA A 159 -30.92 39.23 -42.02
N GLU A 160 -31.47 38.01 -42.17
CA GLU A 160 -32.11 37.28 -41.07
C GLU A 160 -31.11 36.86 -39.98
N LEU A 161 -29.92 36.41 -40.37
CA LEU A 161 -28.84 36.08 -39.45
C LEU A 161 -28.38 37.31 -38.66
N ASP A 162 -28.20 38.45 -39.32
CA ASP A 162 -27.85 39.71 -38.66
C ASP A 162 -28.95 40.16 -37.68
N ALA A 163 -30.22 39.95 -38.01
CA ALA A 163 -31.34 40.25 -37.12
C ALA A 163 -31.38 39.33 -35.88
N LEU A 164 -31.07 38.03 -36.03
CA LEU A 164 -30.96 37.08 -34.91
C LEU A 164 -29.77 37.43 -33.99
N ILE A 165 -28.63 37.80 -34.57
CA ILE A 165 -27.46 38.25 -33.80
C ILE A 165 -27.80 39.52 -33.03
N ALA A 166 -28.46 40.50 -33.66
CA ALA A 166 -28.89 41.72 -32.99
C ALA A 166 -29.88 41.43 -31.85
N ALA A 167 -30.85 40.54 -32.06
CA ALA A 167 -31.83 40.14 -31.05
C ALA A 167 -31.17 39.44 -29.84
N GLU A 168 -30.17 38.60 -30.06
CA GLU A 168 -29.45 37.92 -28.97
C GLU A 168 -28.48 38.86 -28.21
N VAL A 169 -28.00 39.92 -28.86
CA VAL A 169 -27.20 40.98 -28.22
C VAL A 169 -28.08 41.91 -27.37
N ASP A 170 -29.29 42.24 -27.81
CA ASP A 170 -30.26 43.02 -27.01
C ASP A 170 -30.80 42.25 -25.79
N GLU A 171 -30.86 40.91 -25.84
CA GLU A 171 -31.24 40.09 -24.68
C GLU A 171 -30.15 40.01 -23.59
N LYS A 172 -28.88 40.29 -23.91
CA LYS A 172 -27.73 40.15 -23.01
C LYS A 172 -27.18 41.46 -22.45
N THR A 173 -27.83 42.61 -22.70
CA THR A 173 -27.48 43.91 -22.09
C THR A 173 -28.46 44.30 -20.99
N PRO A 174 -28.25 43.89 -19.72
CA PRO A 174 -29.04 44.42 -18.62
C PRO A 174 -28.73 45.92 -18.43
N GLU A 175 -29.78 46.75 -18.48
CA GLU A 175 -29.76 48.12 -17.98
C GLU A 175 -29.15 48.13 -16.57
N VAL A 176 -28.24 49.07 -16.30
CA VAL A 176 -27.61 49.23 -14.99
C VAL A 176 -28.34 50.32 -14.20
N PRO A 177 -29.24 49.98 -13.24
CA PRO A 177 -29.52 50.85 -12.12
C PRO A 177 -28.40 50.77 -11.08
N GLY A 178 -27.64 51.86 -10.96
CA GLY A 178 -26.69 52.03 -9.87
C GLY A 178 -27.42 52.30 -8.56
N ASP A 179 -27.59 51.27 -7.73
CA ASP A 179 -27.50 51.37 -6.26
C ASP A 179 -27.71 49.98 -5.65
N ILE A 180 -26.62 49.27 -5.31
CA ILE A 180 -26.70 48.14 -4.37
C ILE A 180 -25.43 48.13 -3.51
N THR A 181 -25.59 48.49 -2.24
CA THR A 181 -24.58 48.35 -1.20
C THR A 181 -24.38 46.86 -0.87
N LEU A 182 -23.14 46.39 -0.97
CA LEU A 182 -22.76 45.00 -0.67
C LEU A 182 -22.54 44.83 0.85
N PRO A 183 -23.07 43.76 1.49
CA PRO A 183 -22.88 43.50 2.92
C PRO A 183 -21.48 42.93 3.25
N GLU A 184 -20.91 43.38 4.37
CA GLU A 184 -19.58 43.00 4.87
C GLU A 184 -19.50 41.51 5.30
N ILE A 185 -18.40 40.88 4.89
CA ILE A 185 -18.05 39.49 5.19
C ILE A 185 -17.39 39.44 6.59
N PRO A 186 -17.82 38.57 7.52
CA PRO A 186 -17.19 38.45 8.84
C PRO A 186 -15.74 37.96 8.79
N GLU A 187 -14.81 38.74 9.36
CA GLU A 187 -13.41 38.38 9.62
C GLU A 187 -13.30 37.52 10.89
N GLU A 188 -13.08 36.21 10.76
CA GLU A 188 -12.43 35.44 11.83
C GLU A 188 -11.67 34.24 11.27
N LEU A 189 -10.35 34.41 11.09
CA LEU A 189 -9.39 33.36 10.77
C LEU A 189 -8.86 32.71 12.07
N PRO A 190 -8.66 31.38 12.13
CA PRO A 190 -8.20 30.72 13.34
C PRO A 190 -6.68 30.92 13.55
N GLU A 191 -6.30 31.39 14.74
CA GLU A 191 -4.91 31.61 15.14
C GLU A 191 -4.09 30.31 15.23
N LYS A 192 -2.98 30.24 14.48
CA LYS A 192 -1.95 29.20 14.60
C LYS A 192 -1.01 29.52 15.78
N LYS A 193 -1.06 28.69 16.83
CA LYS A 193 -0.09 28.66 17.94
C LYS A 193 1.35 28.48 17.42
N LYS A 194 2.25 29.42 17.75
CA LYS A 194 3.71 29.27 17.61
C LYS A 194 4.32 28.79 18.92
N GLU A 195 4.76 27.53 18.95
CA GLU A 195 5.63 27.02 19.99
C GLU A 195 7.06 27.54 19.79
N ARG A 196 7.67 27.95 20.92
CA ARG A 196 9.04 28.46 21.02
C ARG A 196 10.03 27.29 21.08
N THR A 197 11.01 27.25 20.19
CA THR A 197 12.27 26.53 20.41
C THR A 197 13.38 27.55 20.66
N LYS A 198 13.90 27.54 21.90
CA LYS A 198 15.15 28.20 22.28
C LYS A 198 16.28 27.20 22.02
N GLU A 199 17.15 27.47 21.08
CA GLU A 199 18.49 26.87 21.04
C GLU A 199 19.54 27.95 21.35
N LYS A 200 20.36 27.65 22.35
CA LYS A 200 21.54 28.43 22.77
C LYS A 200 22.74 27.99 21.94
N MET A 201 23.68 28.92 21.72
CA MET A 201 25.16 28.83 21.88
C MET A 201 25.88 29.84 20.92
N PRO A 202 27.15 30.23 21.12
CA PRO A 202 27.56 31.36 21.99
C PRO A 202 28.46 32.41 21.29
N GLU A 203 28.74 33.49 22.02
CA GLU A 203 29.84 34.49 21.96
C GLU A 203 30.59 34.82 20.65
N ALA A 204 30.65 36.12 20.33
CA ALA A 204 31.88 36.79 19.94
C ALA A 204 31.92 38.24 20.47
N ILE A 205 33.07 38.59 21.03
CA ILE A 205 33.46 39.81 21.75
C ILE A 205 33.97 40.88 20.78
N ALA A 206 33.62 42.16 21.00
CA ALA A 206 34.41 43.39 20.76
C ALA A 206 33.54 44.60 21.19
N LEU A 207 33.78 45.32 22.30
CA LEU A 207 34.84 46.30 22.61
C LEU A 207 34.99 47.45 21.60
N GLU A 208 34.86 48.68 22.15
CA GLU A 208 35.18 50.02 21.63
C GLU A 208 34.33 50.53 20.45
N ALA A 209 33.89 51.79 20.42
CA ALA A 209 34.40 53.04 20.98
C ALA A 209 33.25 54.00 21.37
#